data_AF-A0A401Q1M5-F1
#
_entry.id   AF-A0A401Q1M5-F1
#
_cell.length_a   1.000
_cell.length_b   1.000
_cell.length_c   1.000
_cell.angle_alpha   90.00
_cell.angle_beta   90.00
_cell.angle_gamma   90.00
#
_symmetry.space_group_name_H-M   'P 1'
#
loop_
_entity.id
_entity.type
_entity.pdbx_description
1 polymer ?
#
loop_
_entity_poly.entity_id
_entity_poly.type
_entity_poly.pdbx_seq_one_letter_code
_entity_poly.pdbx_strand_id
1 'polypeptide(L)'
;MGLVRIASLILFVFLGSAYQDENINNVASCDLNITINGGTIALSKGGAVGSILKYICPFGFYPYPASSRTCWANGKWSLMRNPRRRIIRNAECRAFKCPKPSIEQGTFFPNSVSYVAGDSVNFECDDGYKLLGSEGRTCLINGRWNGTTAVCEDGCE
;
A
#
# COMPACT_ATOMS: atom_id res chain seq x y z
N MET A 1 73.53 22.48 50.31
CA MET A 1 73.46 23.39 49.15
C MET A 1 72.19 23.02 48.40
N GLY A 2 71.04 23.62 48.71
CA GLY A 2 70.62 24.94 48.21
C GLY A 2 69.59 24.70 47.09
N LEU A 3 68.28 24.86 47.38
CA LEU A 3 67.40 25.93 46.83
C LEU A 3 66.94 25.60 45.38
N VAL A 4 65.68 25.58 44.95
CA VAL A 4 64.49 26.43 45.20
C VAL A 4 63.21 25.67 44.75
N ARG A 5 62.07 25.95 45.39
CA ARG A 5 60.70 25.54 44.98
C ARG A 5 60.22 26.32 43.75
N ILE A 6 59.57 25.68 42.77
CA ILE A 6 58.42 26.28 42.05
C ILE A 6 57.43 25.16 41.70
N ALA A 7 56.22 25.25 42.27
CA ALA A 7 55.05 24.54 41.81
C ALA A 7 54.45 25.29 40.61
N SER A 8 54.12 24.61 39.53
CA SER A 8 53.21 25.12 38.51
C SER A 8 52.42 23.97 37.89
N LEU A 9 51.11 23.97 38.17
CA LEU A 9 50.11 23.18 37.49
C LEU A 9 50.15 23.52 36.00
N ILE A 10 50.47 22.54 35.17
CA ILE A 10 50.15 22.60 33.74
C ILE A 10 49.17 21.45 33.49
N LEU A 11 47.92 21.85 33.25
CA LEU A 11 46.80 21.03 32.83
C LEU A 11 47.26 20.08 31.72
N PHE A 12 47.17 18.76 31.95
CA PHE A 12 47.22 17.79 30.86
C PHE A 12 45.95 17.99 30.03
N VAL A 13 46.02 18.87 29.04
CA VAL A 13 45.09 18.84 27.91
C VAL A 13 45.49 17.60 27.12
N PHE A 14 44.85 16.47 27.44
CA PHE A 14 44.80 15.34 26.54
C PHE A 14 44.12 15.83 25.27
N LEU A 15 44.90 16.29 24.30
CA LEU A 15 44.42 16.43 22.93
C LEU A 15 44.03 15.03 22.50
N GLY A 16 42.71 14.82 22.48
CA GLY A 16 42.07 13.55 22.23
C GLY A 16 42.74 12.85 21.06
N SER A 17 43.21 11.63 21.29
CA SER A 17 43.34 10.67 20.22
C SER A 17 42.04 10.76 19.41
N ALA A 18 42.18 11.05 18.12
CA ALA A 18 41.13 10.78 17.16
C ALA A 18 40.84 9.28 17.29
N TYR A 19 39.86 8.95 18.13
CA TYR A 19 39.20 7.66 18.11
C TYR A 19 38.43 7.66 16.80
N GLN A 20 39.10 7.21 15.73
CA GLN A 20 38.43 6.73 14.54
C GLN A 20 37.60 5.55 15.02
N ASP A 21 36.32 5.79 15.26
CA ASP A 21 35.32 4.74 15.31
C ASP A 21 35.30 4.11 13.90
N GLU A 22 36.23 3.18 13.65
CA GLU A 22 36.16 2.24 12.52
C GLU A 22 35.08 1.18 12.79
N ASN A 23 33.90 1.64 13.21
CA ASN A 23 32.69 0.85 13.35
C ASN A 23 31.45 1.76 13.25
N ILE A 24 31.38 2.58 12.18
CA ILE A 24 30.07 2.78 11.56
C ILE A 24 29.72 1.43 10.96
N ASN A 25 29.00 0.65 11.78
CA ASN A 25 28.31 -0.57 11.41
C ASN A 25 27.92 -0.48 9.94
N ASN A 26 28.47 -1.36 9.10
CA ASN A 26 27.87 -1.65 7.81
C ASN A 26 26.53 -2.33 8.12
N VAL A 27 25.56 -1.53 8.58
CA VAL A 27 24.22 -1.97 8.92
C VAL A 27 23.67 -2.46 7.61
N ALA A 28 23.58 -3.79 7.47
CA ALA A 28 22.98 -4.40 6.30
C ALA A 28 21.63 -3.71 6.06
N SER A 29 21.55 -2.98 4.96
CA SER A 29 20.39 -2.16 4.61
C SER A 29 19.87 -2.67 3.29
N CYS A 30 18.55 -2.67 3.15
CA CYS A 30 17.95 -3.04 1.89
C CYS A 30 18.03 -1.88 0.89
N ASP A 31 18.01 -2.23 -0.40
CA ASP A 31 17.99 -1.24 -1.49
C ASP A 31 16.87 -0.21 -1.28
N LEU A 32 17.23 1.07 -1.33
CA LEU A 32 16.32 2.20 -1.11
C LEU A 32 15.71 2.72 -2.42
N ASN A 33 16.16 2.24 -3.58
CA ASN A 33 15.58 2.59 -4.87
C ASN A 33 14.27 1.82 -5.11
N ILE A 34 13.27 2.11 -4.28
CA ILE A 34 11.96 1.46 -4.33
C ILE A 34 10.91 2.50 -4.67
N THR A 35 10.07 2.14 -5.62
CA THR A 35 8.92 2.96 -6.02
C THR A 35 7.67 2.11 -6.12
N ILE A 36 6.53 2.78 -6.18
CA ILE A 36 5.23 2.21 -6.52
C ILE A 36 4.61 3.08 -7.60
N ASN A 37 4.11 2.46 -8.67
CA ASN A 37 3.44 3.21 -9.72
C ASN A 37 2.11 3.77 -9.18
N GLY A 38 1.91 5.09 -9.30
CA GLY A 38 0.67 5.77 -8.89
C GLY A 38 0.51 5.96 -7.37
N GLY A 39 1.58 5.86 -6.59
CA GLY A 39 1.52 6.04 -5.13
C GLY A 39 2.84 6.51 -4.53
N THR A 40 2.93 6.45 -3.21
CA THR A 40 4.13 6.78 -2.45
C THR A 40 4.51 5.64 -1.50
N ILE A 41 5.69 5.75 -0.91
CA ILE A 41 6.18 4.79 0.08
C ILE A 41 6.44 5.47 1.41
N ALA A 42 6.29 4.71 2.49
CA ALA A 42 6.80 5.08 3.81
C ALA A 42 7.75 3.98 4.30
N LEU A 43 8.94 4.37 4.74
CA LEU A 43 9.97 3.47 5.24
C LEU A 43 10.14 3.66 6.74
N SER A 44 10.14 2.57 7.50
CA SER A 44 10.59 2.59 8.89
C SER A 44 12.10 2.29 8.99
N LYS A 45 12.75 2.76 10.05
CA LYS A 45 14.19 2.52 10.37
C LYS A 45 15.17 2.79 9.20
N GLY A 46 14.83 3.70 8.28
CA GLY A 46 15.71 4.11 7.18
C GLY A 46 16.13 3.01 6.19
N GLY A 47 15.44 1.86 6.17
CA GLY A 47 15.75 0.71 5.30
C GLY A 47 16.72 -0.35 5.88
N ALA A 48 17.17 -0.18 7.12
CA ALA A 48 17.99 -1.18 7.82
C ALA A 48 17.27 -2.54 7.96
N VAL A 49 18.01 -3.61 8.30
CA VAL A 49 17.40 -4.91 8.65
C VAL A 49 16.24 -4.74 9.64
N GLY A 50 15.11 -5.37 9.33
CA GLY A 50 13.88 -5.26 10.12
C GLY A 50 13.04 -4.02 9.81
N SER A 51 13.43 -3.19 8.84
CA SER A 51 12.58 -2.14 8.29
C SER A 51 11.31 -2.70 7.66
N ILE A 52 10.24 -1.90 7.75
CA ILE A 52 8.97 -2.12 7.08
C ILE A 52 8.80 -1.01 6.04
N LEU A 53 8.70 -1.40 4.79
CA LEU A 53 8.24 -0.55 3.69
C LEU A 53 6.72 -0.67 3.62
N LYS A 54 6.00 0.45 3.71
CA LYS A 54 4.56 0.51 3.51
C LYS A 54 4.26 1.24 2.19
N TYR A 55 3.45 0.62 1.34
CA TYR A 55 2.94 1.26 0.14
C TYR A 55 1.69 2.08 0.48
N ILE A 56 1.61 3.29 -0.07
CA ILE A 56 0.52 4.24 0.16
C ILE A 56 -0.06 4.61 -1.20
N CYS A 57 -1.36 4.36 -1.37
CA CYS A 57 -2.08 4.65 -2.60
C CYS A 57 -3.10 5.78 -2.38
N PRO A 58 -3.44 6.54 -3.44
CA PRO A 58 -4.55 7.48 -3.42
C PRO A 58 -5.88 6.83 -3.03
N PHE A 59 -6.85 7.65 -2.62
CA PHE A 59 -8.21 7.18 -2.33
C PHE A 59 -8.82 6.46 -3.55
N GLY A 60 -9.47 5.31 -3.31
CA GLY A 60 -10.02 4.46 -4.37
C GLY A 60 -9.06 3.42 -4.95
N PHE A 61 -7.79 3.40 -4.50
CA PHE A 61 -6.77 2.47 -4.96
C PHE A 61 -6.18 1.65 -3.81
N TYR A 62 -5.65 0.47 -4.13
CA TYR A 62 -4.93 -0.38 -3.19
C TYR A 62 -3.56 -0.79 -3.72
N PRO A 63 -2.57 -1.06 -2.85
CA PRO A 63 -1.27 -1.54 -3.29
C PRO A 63 -1.35 -2.99 -3.79
N TYR A 64 -0.80 -3.25 -4.96
CA TYR A 64 -0.66 -4.60 -5.52
C TYR A 64 0.80 -4.91 -5.87
N PRO A 65 1.29 -6.14 -5.62
CA PRO A 65 0.56 -7.29 -5.05
C PRO A 65 0.63 -7.38 -3.53
N ALA A 66 1.37 -6.51 -2.87
CA ALA A 66 1.56 -6.50 -1.42
C ALA A 66 1.37 -5.09 -0.88
N SER A 67 0.84 -4.96 0.33
CA SER A 67 0.68 -3.68 1.03
C SER A 67 1.95 -3.21 1.72
N SER A 68 2.88 -4.13 1.99
CA SER A 68 4.14 -3.83 2.65
C SER A 68 5.22 -4.85 2.32
N ARG A 69 6.47 -4.50 2.62
CA ARG A 69 7.64 -5.40 2.53
C ARG A 69 8.48 -5.27 3.78
N THR A 70 9.19 -6.34 4.13
CA THR A 70 10.11 -6.37 5.27
C THR A 70 11.54 -6.51 4.77
N CYS A 71 12.46 -5.71 5.30
CA CYS A 71 13.88 -5.86 5.03
C CYS A 71 14.42 -7.02 5.88
N TRP A 72 14.85 -8.11 5.24
CA TRP A 72 15.37 -9.28 5.93
C TRP A 72 16.86 -9.14 6.26
N ALA A 73 17.35 -10.03 7.13
CA ALA A 73 18.75 -10.05 7.60
C ALA A 73 19.78 -10.19 6.47
N ASN A 74 19.36 -10.71 5.31
CA ASN A 74 20.20 -10.84 4.12
C ASN A 74 20.25 -9.56 3.25
N GLY A 75 19.77 -8.42 3.76
CA GLY A 75 19.75 -7.15 3.04
C GLY A 75 18.80 -7.14 1.84
N LYS A 76 17.81 -8.04 1.79
CA LYS A 76 16.80 -8.08 0.73
C LYS A 76 15.40 -7.86 1.29
N TRP A 77 14.62 -7.08 0.56
CA TRP A 77 13.20 -6.94 0.82
C TRP A 77 12.45 -8.25 0.55
N SER A 78 11.44 -8.52 1.37
CA SER A 78 10.53 -9.65 1.18
C SER A 78 9.95 -9.68 -0.24
N LEU A 79 9.77 -10.88 -0.76
CA LEU A 79 9.27 -11.09 -2.12
C LEU A 79 7.79 -10.72 -2.23
N MET A 80 7.46 -10.01 -3.30
CA MET A 80 6.09 -9.68 -3.65
C MET A 80 5.53 -10.79 -4.56
N ARG A 81 4.44 -11.44 -4.12
CA ARG A 81 3.79 -12.53 -4.88
C ARG A 81 2.33 -12.22 -5.12
N ASN A 82 1.84 -12.52 -6.33
CA ASN A 82 0.41 -12.46 -6.63
C ASN A 82 -0.35 -13.71 -6.13
N PRO A 83 -1.69 -13.77 -6.25
CA PRO A 83 -2.47 -14.96 -5.88
C PRO A 83 -2.05 -16.26 -6.60
N ARG A 84 -1.44 -16.15 -7.78
CA ARG A 84 -0.85 -17.28 -8.53
C ARG A 84 0.60 -17.59 -8.13
N ARG A 85 1.07 -17.06 -7.00
CA ARG A 85 2.43 -17.19 -6.43
C ARG A 85 3.56 -16.70 -7.34
N ARG A 86 3.27 -15.97 -8.42
CA ARG A 86 4.29 -15.39 -9.30
C ARG A 86 4.94 -14.18 -8.64
N ILE A 87 6.25 -14.07 -8.77
CA ILE A 87 7.02 -12.92 -8.27
C ILE A 87 6.73 -11.72 -9.15
N ILE A 88 6.27 -10.63 -8.54
CA ILE A 88 6.07 -9.34 -9.22
C ILE A 88 7.17 -8.40 -8.72
N ARG A 89 7.86 -7.74 -9.64
CA ARG A 89 9.00 -6.85 -9.31
C ARG A 89 8.58 -5.42 -9.01
N ASN A 90 7.56 -4.94 -9.73
CA ASN A 90 7.09 -3.56 -9.65
C ASN A 90 5.74 -3.53 -8.96
N ALA A 91 5.65 -2.78 -7.86
CA ALA A 91 4.39 -2.51 -7.20
C ALA A 91 3.63 -1.42 -7.96
N GLU A 92 2.30 -1.48 -7.90
CA GLU A 92 1.43 -0.46 -8.48
C GLU A 92 0.17 -0.28 -7.64
N CYS A 93 -0.37 0.93 -7.66
CA CYS A 93 -1.69 1.23 -7.12
C CYS A 93 -2.75 0.79 -8.14
N ARG A 94 -3.63 -0.13 -7.75
CA ARG A 94 -4.74 -0.60 -8.58
C ARG A 94 -6.06 -0.10 -8.04
N ALA A 95 -6.96 0.30 -8.93
CA ALA A 95 -8.32 0.66 -8.54
C ALA A 95 -9.06 -0.57 -7.99
N PHE A 96 -9.89 -0.37 -6.97
CA PHE A 96 -10.90 -1.38 -6.61
C PHE A 96 -11.89 -1.51 -7.76
N LYS A 97 -12.18 -2.75 -8.16
CA LYS A 97 -13.10 -3.03 -9.27
C LYS A 97 -14.26 -3.86 -8.77
N CYS A 98 -15.47 -3.47 -9.17
CA CYS A 98 -16.66 -4.25 -8.92
C CYS A 98 -16.92 -5.25 -10.06
N PRO A 99 -17.54 -6.40 -9.77
CA PRO A 99 -17.98 -7.31 -10.82
C PRO A 99 -19.01 -6.61 -11.70
N LYS A 100 -19.03 -6.94 -12.99
CA LYS A 100 -20.09 -6.47 -13.89
C LYS A 100 -21.44 -6.96 -13.35
N PRO A 101 -22.45 -6.07 -13.21
CA PRO A 101 -23.78 -6.48 -12.79
C PRO A 101 -24.40 -7.49 -13.77
N SER A 102 -25.28 -8.33 -13.25
CA SER A 102 -26.12 -9.24 -14.01
C SER A 102 -27.56 -9.05 -13.55
N ILE A 103 -28.48 -8.94 -14.50
CA ILE A 103 -29.93 -8.85 -14.26
C ILE A 103 -30.63 -9.62 -15.37
N GLU A 104 -31.62 -10.42 -15.02
CA GLU A 104 -32.49 -11.12 -15.98
C GLU A 104 -33.80 -10.30 -16.10
N GLN A 105 -34.43 -10.32 -17.28
CA GLN A 105 -35.65 -9.56 -17.59
C GLN A 105 -35.55 -8.06 -17.22
N GLY A 106 -34.38 -7.50 -17.51
CA GLY A 106 -34.08 -6.10 -17.28
C GLY A 106 -32.74 -5.70 -17.87
N THR A 107 -32.40 -4.43 -17.70
CA THR A 107 -31.15 -3.84 -18.16
C THR A 107 -30.52 -2.97 -17.09
N PHE A 108 -29.28 -2.55 -17.31
CA PHE A 108 -28.61 -1.59 -16.45
C PHE A 108 -27.77 -0.59 -17.26
N PHE A 109 -27.66 0.64 -16.74
CA PHE A 109 -26.92 1.73 -17.37
C PHE A 109 -26.06 2.48 -16.34
N PRO A 110 -24.82 2.92 -16.70
CA PRO A 110 -24.11 2.64 -17.94
C PRO A 110 -23.62 1.19 -18.01
N ASN A 111 -23.72 0.58 -19.20
CA ASN A 111 -23.14 -0.73 -19.48
C ASN A 111 -21.65 -0.56 -19.86
N SER A 112 -20.75 -0.96 -18.95
CA SER A 112 -19.31 -0.84 -19.10
C SER A 112 -18.63 -2.22 -19.06
N VAL A 113 -17.40 -2.28 -19.56
CA VAL A 113 -16.52 -3.46 -19.45
C VAL A 113 -15.87 -3.53 -18.06
N SER A 114 -15.78 -2.40 -17.35
CA SER A 114 -15.17 -2.33 -16.01
C SER A 114 -15.84 -1.24 -15.18
N TYR A 115 -16.03 -1.52 -13.89
CA TYR A 115 -16.53 -0.57 -12.90
C TYR A 115 -15.49 -0.42 -11.79
N VAL A 116 -15.04 0.80 -11.55
CA VAL A 116 -14.10 1.14 -10.47
C VAL A 116 -14.84 1.80 -9.31
N ALA A 117 -14.20 1.85 -8.14
CA ALA A 117 -14.78 2.52 -6.98
C ALA A 117 -15.23 3.96 -7.30
N GLY A 118 -16.47 4.28 -6.94
CA GLY A 118 -17.14 5.54 -7.28
C GLY A 118 -18.12 5.43 -8.46
N ASP A 119 -17.92 4.47 -9.38
CA ASP A 119 -18.84 4.26 -10.50
C ASP A 119 -20.21 3.81 -9.98
N SER A 120 -21.28 4.24 -10.66
CA SER A 120 -22.65 3.86 -10.33
C SER A 120 -23.38 3.30 -11.53
N VAL A 121 -24.35 2.43 -11.28
CA VAL A 121 -25.26 1.84 -12.25
C VAL A 121 -26.70 1.95 -11.76
N ASN A 122 -27.64 2.14 -12.68
CA ASN A 122 -29.07 2.06 -12.46
C ASN A 122 -29.64 0.83 -13.16
N PHE A 123 -30.64 0.21 -12.55
CA PHE A 123 -31.33 -0.98 -13.05
C PHE A 123 -32.75 -0.63 -13.45
N GLU A 124 -33.20 -1.25 -14.53
CA GLU A 124 -34.54 -1.10 -15.08
C GLU A 124 -35.05 -2.47 -15.49
N CYS A 125 -36.29 -2.81 -15.12
CA CYS A 125 -36.90 -4.07 -15.52
C CYS A 125 -37.65 -3.92 -16.84
N ASP A 126 -37.71 -5.01 -17.60
CA ASP A 126 -38.48 -5.05 -18.84
C ASP A 126 -39.98 -4.90 -18.54
N ASP A 127 -40.76 -4.52 -19.55
CA ASP A 127 -42.22 -4.33 -19.42
C ASP A 127 -42.89 -5.59 -18.84
N GLY A 128 -43.75 -5.39 -17.84
CA GLY A 128 -44.43 -6.48 -17.13
C GLY A 128 -43.67 -7.06 -15.94
N TYR A 129 -42.45 -6.60 -15.67
CA TYR A 129 -41.66 -6.97 -14.49
C TYR A 129 -41.52 -5.80 -13.51
N LYS A 130 -41.36 -6.13 -12.23
CA LYS A 130 -41.17 -5.20 -11.14
C LYS A 130 -39.77 -5.37 -10.53
N LEU A 131 -39.09 -4.24 -10.31
CA LEU A 131 -37.79 -4.24 -9.68
C LEU A 131 -37.89 -4.52 -8.18
N LEU A 132 -37.17 -5.55 -7.74
CA LEU A 132 -36.85 -5.81 -6.34
C LEU A 132 -35.37 -5.49 -6.08
N GLY A 133 -35.10 -4.92 -4.90
CA GLY A 133 -33.76 -4.54 -4.49
C GLY A 133 -33.47 -3.06 -4.74
N SER A 134 -32.21 -2.75 -5.09
CA SER A 134 -31.77 -1.35 -5.26
C SER A 134 -31.89 -0.91 -6.72
N GLU A 135 -32.60 0.20 -6.96
CA GLU A 135 -32.70 0.87 -8.27
C GLU A 135 -31.34 1.33 -8.79
N GLY A 136 -30.45 1.76 -7.89
CA GLY A 136 -29.09 2.15 -8.22
C GLY A 136 -28.07 1.56 -7.27
N ARG A 137 -26.89 1.23 -7.78
CA ARG A 137 -25.76 0.73 -6.99
C ARG A 137 -24.47 1.45 -7.35
N THR A 138 -23.66 1.75 -6.34
CA THR A 138 -22.34 2.38 -6.46
C THR A 138 -21.24 1.41 -6.04
N CYS A 139 -20.17 1.36 -6.83
CA CYS A 139 -19.01 0.52 -6.55
C CYS A 139 -18.19 1.10 -5.40
N LEU A 140 -17.98 0.32 -4.35
CA LEU A 140 -17.29 0.75 -3.13
C LEU A 140 -15.79 0.46 -3.19
N ILE A 141 -15.04 1.11 -2.28
CA ILE A 141 -13.59 0.94 -2.07
C ILE A 141 -13.18 -0.43 -1.47
N ASN A 142 -14.04 -1.42 -1.58
CA ASN A 142 -13.76 -2.83 -1.27
C ASN A 142 -14.02 -3.74 -2.48
N GLY A 143 -14.30 -3.16 -3.66
CA GLY A 143 -14.62 -3.89 -4.89
C GLY A 143 -16.00 -4.54 -4.87
N ARG A 144 -16.92 -4.05 -4.04
CA ARG A 144 -18.31 -4.54 -3.96
C ARG A 144 -19.28 -3.42 -4.25
N TRP A 145 -20.40 -3.76 -4.88
CA TRP A 145 -21.53 -2.86 -5.01
C TRP A 145 -22.20 -2.64 -3.65
N ASN A 146 -22.59 -1.41 -3.36
CA ASN A 146 -23.48 -1.12 -2.22
C ASN A 146 -24.89 -1.65 -2.47
N GLY A 147 -25.80 -1.44 -1.52
CA GLY A 147 -27.21 -1.81 -1.67
C GLY A 147 -27.45 -3.32 -1.81
N THR A 148 -28.68 -3.64 -2.17
CA THR A 148 -29.17 -5.00 -2.42
C THR A 148 -29.11 -5.34 -3.91
N THR A 149 -28.99 -6.62 -4.23
CA THR A 149 -29.01 -7.11 -5.62
C THR A 149 -30.34 -6.76 -6.28
N ALA A 150 -30.28 -6.22 -7.50
CA ALA A 150 -31.44 -5.92 -8.33
C ALA A 150 -31.93 -7.21 -9.00
N VAL A 151 -33.23 -7.49 -8.89
CA VAL A 151 -33.91 -8.65 -9.48
C VAL A 151 -35.22 -8.16 -10.08
N CYS A 152 -35.58 -8.65 -11.26
CA CYS A 152 -36.88 -8.39 -11.88
C CYS A 152 -37.78 -9.60 -11.68
N GLU A 153 -38.96 -9.39 -11.08
CA GLU A 153 -39.97 -10.42 -10.89
C GLU A 153 -41.25 -10.06 -11.64
N ASP A 154 -42.05 -11.06 -12.02
CA ASP A 154 -43.31 -10.86 -12.73
C ASP A 154 -44.20 -9.87 -11.95
N GLY A 155 -44.57 -8.77 -12.58
CA GLY A 155 -45.34 -7.68 -12.00
C GLY A 155 -46.86 -7.88 -12.05
N CYS A 156 -47.33 -9.05 -12.49
CA CYS A 156 -48.74 -9.38 -12.53
C CYS A 156 -49.27 -9.72 -11.12
N GLU A 157 -49.67 -8.68 -10.38
CA GLU A 157 -50.57 -8.78 -9.21
C GLU A 157 -51.95 -8.20 -9.53
#